data_AF-A0AAE4B4E1-F1
#
_entry.id   AF-A0AAE4B4E1-F1
#
_cell.length_a   1.000
_cell.length_b   1.000
_cell.length_c   1.000
_cell.angle_alpha   90.00
_cell.angle_beta   90.00
_cell.angle_gamma   90.00
#
_symmetry.space_group_name_H-M   'P 1'
#
loop_
_entity.id
_entity.type
_entity.pdbx_description
1 polymer ?
#
loop_
_entity_poly.entity_id
_entity_poly.type
_entity_poly.pdbx_seq_one_letter_code
_entity_poly.pdbx_strand_id
1 'polypeptide(L)' 'MTHITQESLRAILGEVDAKIIAAVQATGASMKDVEEAKAIADGRSDIVGSGEQALSGPLKQVLTILGGAPDDD' A
#
# COMPACT_ATOMS: atom_id res chain seq x y z
N MET A 1 5.26 -18.53 7.33
CA MET A 1 4.49 -17.32 6.99
C MET A 1 5.10 -16.18 7.77
N THR A 2 5.90 -15.35 7.12
CA THR A 2 6.54 -14.18 7.74
C THR A 2 5.48 -13.10 7.91
N HIS A 3 4.94 -12.96 9.12
CA HIS A 3 4.07 -11.83 9.47
C HIS A 3 4.87 -10.54 9.32
N ILE A 4 4.33 -9.56 8.60
CA ILE A 4 4.91 -8.23 8.55
C ILE A 4 4.74 -7.59 9.92
N THR A 5 5.83 -7.11 10.51
CA THR A 5 5.77 -6.42 11.80
C THR A 5 5.47 -4.94 11.62
N GLN A 6 4.92 -4.32 12.66
CA GLN A 6 4.66 -2.88 12.68
C GLN A 6 5.93 -2.06 12.37
N GLU A 7 7.08 -2.48 12.90
CA GLU A 7 8.35 -1.80 12.68
C GLU A 7 8.76 -1.81 11.19
N SER A 8 8.64 -2.96 10.52
CA SER A 8 8.91 -3.06 9.08
C SER A 8 7.96 -2.20 8.24
N LEU A 9 6.67 -2.16 8.61
CA LEU A 9 5.70 -1.28 7.95
C LEU A 9 6.08 0.19 8.11
N ARG A 10 6.52 0.62 9.29
CA ARG A 10 6.97 2.01 9.51
C ARG A 10 8.29 2.31 8.79
N ALA A 11 9.19 1.33 8.66
CA ALA A 11 10.42 1.50 7.90
C ALA A 11 10.13 1.74 6.41
N ILE A 12 9.13 1.04 5.86
CA ILE A 12 8.70 1.20 4.47
C ILE A 12 7.87 2.48 4.34
N LEU A 13 6.69 2.52 4.98
CA LEU A 13 5.68 3.56 4.83
C LEU A 13 6.05 4.90 5.48
N GLY A 14 7.00 4.90 6.41
CA GLY A 14 7.39 6.06 7.18
C GLY A 14 6.53 6.25 8.43
N GLU A 15 6.34 7.51 8.83
CA GLU A 15 5.53 7.88 9.97
C GLU A 15 4.04 7.78 9.64
N VAL A 16 3.53 6.55 9.64
CA VAL A 16 2.11 6.24 9.47
C VAL A 16 1.43 5.91 10.80
N ASP A 17 0.16 6.26 10.90
CA ASP A 17 -0.69 5.94 12.04
C ASP A 17 -0.84 4.44 12.27
N ALA A 18 -1.02 4.04 13.53
CA ALA A 18 -1.28 2.66 13.90
C ALA A 18 -2.54 2.09 13.22
N LYS A 19 -3.52 2.95 12.88
CA LYS A 19 -4.71 2.59 12.10
C LYS A 19 -4.36 2.10 10.69
N ILE A 20 -3.44 2.80 10.02
CA ILE A 20 -2.95 2.42 8.69
C ILE A 20 -2.24 1.08 8.76
N ILE A 21 -1.36 0.90 9.75
CA ILE A 21 -0.62 -0.34 9.96
C ILE A 21 -1.58 -1.52 10.23
N ALA A 22 -2.63 -1.32 11.03
CA ALA A 22 -3.63 -2.34 11.27
C ALA A 22 -4.43 -2.67 10.00
N ALA A 23 -4.81 -1.66 9.21
CA ALA A 23 -5.52 -1.85 7.95
C ALA A 23 -4.68 -2.64 6.94
N VAL A 24 -3.39 -2.29 6.78
CA VAL A 24 -2.45 -3.00 5.89
C VAL A 24 -2.22 -4.45 6.35
N GLN A 25 -2.13 -4.71 7.65
CA GLN A 25 -2.03 -6.10 8.14
C GLN A 25 -3.31 -6.89 7.89
N ALA A 26 -4.48 -6.25 7.97
CA ALA A 26 -5.78 -6.88 7.73
C ALA A 26 -5.99 -7.28 6.26
N THR A 27 -5.30 -6.65 5.31
CA THR A 27 -5.37 -7.05 3.89
C THR A 27 -4.64 -8.37 3.63
N GLY A 28 -3.75 -8.81 4.53
CA GLY A 28 -2.87 -9.95 4.31
C GLY A 28 -1.82 -9.73 3.23
N ALA A 29 -1.54 -8.47 2.88
CA ALA A 29 -0.50 -8.10 1.93
C ALA A 29 0.88 -8.55 2.40
N SER A 30 1.75 -8.87 1.44
CA SER A 30 3.16 -9.17 1.69
C SER A 30 4.01 -7.89 1.69
N MET A 31 5.24 -7.96 2.23
CA MET A 31 6.13 -6.78 2.28
C MET A 31 6.34 -6.15 0.90
N LYS A 32 6.52 -6.99 -0.13
CA LYS A 32 6.60 -6.54 -1.53
C LYS A 32 5.38 -5.74 -1.97
N ASP A 33 4.17 -6.20 -1.63
CA ASP A 33 2.94 -5.47 -1.97
C ASP A 33 2.91 -4.10 -1.29
N VAL A 34 3.39 -4.01 -0.04
CA VAL A 34 3.43 -2.74 0.70
C VAL A 34 4.47 -1.79 0.12
N GLU A 35 5.66 -2.28 -0.22
CA GLU A 35 6.71 -1.50 -0.87
C GLU A 35 6.25 -0.95 -2.23
N GLU A 36 5.59 -1.79 -3.03
CA GLU A 36 5.06 -1.41 -4.33
C GLU A 36 3.91 -0.42 -4.19
N ALA A 37 2.94 -0.67 -3.30
CA ALA A 37 1.86 0.28 -3.01
C ALA A 37 2.41 1.64 -2.57
N LYS A 38 3.45 1.66 -1.74
CA LYS A 38 4.10 2.89 -1.33
C LYS A 38 4.78 3.60 -2.50
N ALA A 39 5.52 2.88 -3.33
CA ALA A 39 6.19 3.47 -4.50
C ALA A 39 5.17 4.10 -5.47
N ILE A 40 4.02 3.45 -5.65
CA ILE A 40 2.89 3.98 -6.41
C ILE A 40 2.29 5.21 -5.72
N ALA A 41 2.02 5.16 -4.41
CA ALA A 41 1.45 6.28 -3.66
C ALA A 41 2.37 7.51 -3.60
N ASP A 42 3.70 7.31 -3.56
CA ASP A 42 4.71 8.38 -3.57
C ASP A 42 4.92 8.95 -5.00
N GLY A 43 4.22 8.43 -6.01
CA GLY A 43 4.38 8.82 -7.41
C GLY A 43 5.72 8.40 -8.02
N ARG A 44 6.47 7.50 -7.37
CA ARG A 44 7.74 6.94 -7.88
C ARG A 44 7.54 5.78 -8.84
N SER A 45 6.35 5.20 -8.87
CA SER A 45 5.97 4.18 -9.84
C SER A 45 5.01 4.77 -10.88
N ASP A 46 5.45 4.85 -12.13
CA ASP A 46 4.66 5.24 -13.31
C ASP A 46 3.51 4.27 -13.67
N ILE A 47 3.22 3.28 -12.81
CA ILE A 47 2.17 2.27 -13.00
C ILE A 47 0.78 2.93 -13.06
N VAL A 48 0.59 4.11 -12.46
CA VAL A 48 -0.68 4.86 -12.49
C VAL A 48 -1.01 5.40 -13.90
N GLY A 49 -0.02 5.56 -14.79
CA GLY A 49 -0.22 6.13 -16.13
C GLY A 49 -0.64 5.12 -17.22
N SER A 50 -0.50 3.82 -16.98
CA SER A 50 -0.90 2.78 -17.94
C SER A 50 -2.23 2.19 -17.51
N GLY A 51 -3.30 2.88 -17.93
CA GLY A 51 -4.73 2.62 -17.72
C GLY A 51 -5.10 1.29 -17.09
N GLU A 52 -5.79 1.36 -15.95
CA GLU A 52 -6.67 0.30 -15.43
C GLU A 52 -6.04 -1.10 -15.28
N GLN A 53 -4.71 -1.22 -15.33
CA GLN A 53 -4.07 -2.54 -15.35
C GLN A 53 -3.99 -3.12 -13.94
N ALA A 54 -5.05 -3.85 -13.59
CA ALA A 54 -5.01 -5.09 -12.82
C ALA A 54 -4.38 -5.06 -11.43
N LEU A 55 -4.38 -3.91 -10.72
CA LEU A 55 -4.18 -3.94 -9.27
C LEU A 55 -5.38 -4.66 -8.66
N SER A 56 -5.19 -5.92 -8.29
CA SER A 56 -6.22 -6.79 -7.71
C SER A 56 -5.64 -7.51 -6.51
N GLY A 57 -6.47 -7.75 -5.49
CA GLY A 57 -6.02 -8.39 -4.25
C GLY A 57 -5.37 -7.42 -3.25
N PRO A 58 -4.44 -7.90 -2.40
CA PRO A 58 -3.95 -7.16 -1.24
C PRO A 58 -3.26 -5.84 -1.59
N LEU A 59 -2.50 -5.81 -2.70
CA LEU A 59 -1.80 -4.62 -3.19
C LEU A 59 -2.75 -3.44 -3.44
N LYS A 60 -3.90 -3.68 -4.09
CA LYS A 60 -4.91 -2.64 -4.33
C LYS A 60 -5.44 -2.08 -3.01
N GLN A 61 -5.76 -2.95 -2.05
CA GLN A 61 -6.29 -2.52 -0.76
C GLN A 61 -5.26 -1.68 0.00
N VAL A 62 -3.99 -2.09 0.01
CA VAL A 62 -2.91 -1.30 0.63
C VAL A 62 -2.76 0.05 -0.07
N LEU A 63 -2.78 0.09 -1.40
CA LEU A 63 -2.71 1.34 -2.14
C LEU A 63 -3.86 2.28 -1.78
N THR A 64 -5.09 1.79 -1.70
CA THR A 64 -6.27 2.57 -1.29
C THR A 64 -6.13 3.09 0.14
N ILE A 65 -5.55 2.31 1.05
CA ILE A 65 -5.28 2.73 2.43
C ILE A 65 -4.22 3.85 2.46
N LEU A 66 -3.20 3.80 1.59
CA LEU A 66 -2.07 4.75 1.59
C LEU A 66 -2.34 6.04 0.79
N GLY A 67 -2.99 5.94 -0.37
CA GLY A 67 -3.25 7.08 -1.25
C GLY A 67 -4.51 7.86 -0.93
N GLY A 68 -5.40 7.32 -0.07
CA GLY A 68 -6.81 7.68 -0.15
C GLY A 68 -7.38 7.19 -1.49
N ALA A 69 -8.70 7.02 -1.61
CA ALA A 69 -9.25 6.84 -2.95
C ALA A 69 -8.82 8.03 -3.83
N PRO A 70 -8.54 7.85 -5.13
CA PRO A 70 -8.77 8.96 -6.04
C PRO A 70 -10.27 9.25 -5.95
N ASP A 71 -10.67 10.12 -5.03
CA ASP A 71 -11.97 10.75 -5.06
C ASP A 71 -12.02 11.52 -6.39
N ASP A 72 -12.81 10.96 -7.28
CA ASP A 72 -13.49 11.58 -8.41
C ASP A 72 -13.83 13.06 -8.08
N ASP A 73 -13.11 14.02 -8.68
CA ASP A 73 -13.53 15.43 -8.82
C ASP A 73 -13.13 15.95 -10.22
#